data_AF-K7F5B4-F1
#
_entry.id   AF-K7F5B4-F1
#
_cell.length_a   1.000
_cell.length_b   1.000
_cell.length_c   1.000
_cell.angle_alpha   90.00
_cell.angle_beta   90.00
_cell.angle_gamma   90.00
#
_symmetry.space_group_name_H-M   'P 1'
#
loop_
_entity.id
_entity.type
_entity.pdbx_description
1 polymer ?
#
loop_
_entity_poly.entity_id
_entity_poly.type
_entity_poly.pdbx_seq_one_letter_code
_entity_poly.pdbx_strand_id
1 'polypeptide(L)'
;MRRILLPAGFPCWLVVLFWRPELVASQAVCAGTLNGLSVTGDAQHQYQTLYKMYNHCEIVMGNLEIVLIDHNQNLSFLQTIREVTGYVLIAMNIFTDLPLRSLRVIRGTQLYEEKYALFVLLNYHTNATYALRQVGFNQLTEILAGGVYIEKNEQLCHVDTIEWRDIIRNQHVALVGQAV
;
A
#
# COMPACT_ATOMS: atom_id res chain seq x y z
N MET A 1 -20.13 -21.06 3.05
CA MET A 1 -20.57 -22.34 2.44
C MET A 1 -21.85 -22.10 1.66
N ARG A 2 -21.80 -21.95 0.33
CA ARG A 2 -23.03 -21.82 -0.48
C ARG A 2 -23.37 -23.17 -1.09
N ARG A 3 -24.62 -23.62 -0.90
CA ARG A 3 -25.14 -24.90 -1.40
C ARG A 3 -25.29 -24.83 -2.92
N ILE A 4 -24.67 -25.77 -3.63
CA ILE A 4 -24.84 -25.99 -5.06
C ILE A 4 -26.16 -26.76 -5.25
N LEU A 5 -27.16 -26.12 -5.83
CA LEU A 5 -28.40 -26.78 -6.28
C LEU A 5 -28.10 -27.46 -7.63
N LEU A 6 -27.90 -28.77 -7.62
CA LEU A 6 -27.79 -29.57 -8.85
C LEU A 6 -29.20 -29.87 -9.39
N PRO A 7 -29.49 -29.65 -10.68
CA PRO A 7 -30.75 -30.06 -11.28
C PRO A 7 -30.81 -31.59 -11.37
N ALA A 8 -31.92 -32.18 -10.94
CA ALA A 8 -32.16 -33.62 -11.02
C ALA A 8 -32.29 -34.06 -12.49
N GLY A 9 -31.41 -34.97 -12.93
CA GLY A 9 -31.57 -35.64 -14.23
C GLY A 9 -30.30 -35.85 -15.07
N PHE A 10 -29.11 -35.45 -14.62
CA PHE A 10 -27.89 -35.64 -15.42
C PHE A 10 -27.24 -37.03 -15.21
N PRO A 11 -26.85 -37.74 -16.29
CA PRO A 11 -26.14 -39.01 -16.19
C PRO A 11 -24.82 -38.86 -15.43
N CYS A 12 -24.54 -39.78 -14.50
CA CYS A 12 -23.42 -39.75 -13.55
C CYS A 12 -22.03 -39.54 -14.18
N TRP A 13 -21.88 -39.86 -15.48
CA TRP A 13 -20.62 -39.78 -16.22
C TRP A 13 -20.28 -38.35 -16.71
N LEU A 14 -21.26 -37.43 -16.72
CA LEU A 14 -21.04 -36.03 -17.12
C LEU A 14 -20.58 -35.12 -15.96
N VAL A 15 -20.58 -35.61 -14.71
CA VAL A 15 -20.18 -34.83 -13.54
C VAL A 15 -18.68 -34.51 -13.58
N VAL A 16 -17.86 -35.33 -14.24
CA VAL A 16 -16.40 -35.17 -14.28
C VAL A 16 -15.95 -33.98 -15.15
N LEU A 17 -16.77 -33.53 -16.12
CA LEU A 17 -16.40 -32.43 -17.02
C LEU A 17 -16.72 -31.02 -16.48
N PHE A 18 -17.44 -30.93 -15.36
CA PHE A 18 -17.78 -29.65 -14.72
C PHE A 18 -16.93 -29.31 -13.50
N TRP A 19 -16.10 -30.23 -13.02
CA TRP A 19 -15.08 -29.92 -12.02
C TRP A 19 -13.84 -29.36 -12.71
N ARG A 20 -13.93 -28.10 -13.17
CA ARG A 20 -12.72 -27.29 -13.35
C ARG A 20 -12.31 -26.84 -11.95
N PRO A 21 -11.19 -27.32 -11.37
CA PRO A 21 -10.66 -26.68 -10.18
C PRO A 21 -10.35 -25.23 -10.55
N GLU A 22 -11.05 -24.29 -9.91
CA GLU A 22 -10.58 -22.90 -9.89
C GLU A 22 -9.16 -22.95 -9.34
N LEU A 23 -8.18 -22.62 -10.18
CA LEU A 23 -6.82 -22.35 -9.75
C LEU A 23 -6.92 -21.21 -8.73
N VAL A 24 -6.88 -21.54 -7.43
CA VAL A 24 -6.69 -20.56 -6.37
C VAL A 24 -5.31 -19.98 -6.63
N ALA A 25 -5.26 -18.78 -7.21
CA ALA A 25 -4.02 -18.06 -7.41
C ALA A 25 -3.35 -17.87 -6.04
N SER A 26 -2.19 -18.50 -5.84
CA SER A 26 -1.38 -18.32 -4.65
C SER A 26 -0.98 -16.85 -4.57
N GLN A 27 -1.37 -16.15 -3.50
CA GLN A 27 -1.01 -14.76 -3.30
C GLN A 27 0.51 -14.65 -3.18
N ALA A 28 1.12 -13.69 -3.90
CA ALA A 28 2.55 -13.45 -3.81
C ALA A 28 2.87 -12.64 -2.56
N VAL A 29 3.66 -13.22 -1.66
CA VAL A 29 3.98 -12.64 -0.35
C VAL A 29 5.45 -12.23 -0.32
N CYS A 30 5.74 -11.05 0.24
CA CYS A 30 7.09 -10.55 0.46
C CYS A 30 7.25 -10.07 1.91
N ALA A 31 8.48 -10.08 2.43
CA ALA A 31 8.78 -9.48 3.72
C ALA A 31 8.90 -7.96 3.62
N GLY A 32 8.42 -7.24 4.63
CA GLY A 32 8.62 -5.80 4.78
C GLY A 32 9.93 -5.42 5.47
N THR A 33 10.12 -4.12 5.72
CA THR A 33 11.29 -3.56 6.41
C THR A 33 10.92 -2.96 7.77
N LEU A 34 11.92 -2.57 8.56
CA LEU A 34 11.78 -1.86 9.83
C LEU A 34 12.95 -0.87 10.02
N ASN A 35 13.25 -0.10 8.97
CA ASN A 35 14.36 0.86 8.96
C ASN A 35 13.90 2.27 9.35
N GLY A 36 12.60 2.56 9.30
CA GLY A 36 12.05 3.89 9.50
C GLY A 36 12.62 4.87 8.46
N LEU A 37 13.28 5.92 8.93
CA LEU A 37 13.95 6.91 8.07
C LEU A 37 15.44 6.59 7.85
N SER A 38 15.95 5.49 8.40
CA SER A 38 17.34 5.09 8.21
C SER A 38 17.53 4.53 6.81
N VAL A 39 18.50 5.08 6.07
CA VAL A 39 18.85 4.66 4.71
C VAL A 39 20.29 4.15 4.65
N THR A 40 20.52 3.18 3.78
CA THR A 40 21.84 2.60 3.52
C THR A 40 22.27 2.89 2.08
N GLY A 41 23.39 3.57 1.88
CA GLY A 41 23.85 3.93 0.53
C GLY A 41 23.09 5.12 -0.08
N ASP A 42 23.12 5.21 -1.41
CA ASP A 42 22.53 6.31 -2.18
C ASP A 42 21.09 6.02 -2.63
N ALA A 43 20.44 7.02 -3.23
CA ALA A 43 19.06 6.91 -3.71
C ALA A 43 18.88 5.81 -4.78
N GLN A 44 19.91 5.54 -5.58
CA GLN A 44 19.87 4.47 -6.58
C GLN A 44 19.87 3.09 -5.90
N HIS A 45 20.69 2.91 -4.86
CA HIS A 45 20.71 1.69 -4.06
C HIS A 45 19.39 1.47 -3.32
N GLN A 46 18.78 2.55 -2.80
CA GLN A 46 17.45 2.49 -2.18
C GLN A 46 16.40 2.00 -3.17
N TYR A 47 16.35 2.56 -4.39
CA TYR A 47 15.44 2.09 -5.43
C TYR A 47 15.66 0.62 -5.80
N GLN A 48 16.92 0.20 -5.98
CA GLN A 48 17.24 -1.20 -6.33
C GLN A 48 16.78 -2.18 -5.25
N THR A 49 16.95 -1.80 -3.97
CA THR A 49 16.49 -2.60 -2.84
C THR A 49 14.96 -2.69 -2.83
N LEU A 50 14.28 -1.55 -2.96
CA LEU A 50 12.82 -1.47 -3.05
C LEU A 50 12.27 -2.36 -4.17
N TYR A 51 12.84 -2.23 -5.38
CA TYR A 51 12.45 -3.04 -6.54
C TYR A 51 12.65 -4.53 -6.29
N LYS A 52 13.82 -4.92 -5.76
CA LYS A 52 14.14 -6.33 -5.48
C LYS A 52 13.18 -6.96 -4.46
N MET A 53 12.75 -6.19 -3.46
CA MET A 53 11.88 -6.69 -2.39
C MET A 53 10.42 -6.81 -2.80
N TYR A 54 9.91 -5.84 -3.57
CA TYR A 54 8.46 -5.70 -3.76
C TYR A 54 7.98 -5.97 -5.19
N ASN A 55 8.87 -6.20 -6.15
CA ASN A 55 8.46 -6.56 -7.50
C ASN A 55 7.68 -7.88 -7.53
N HIS A 56 6.48 -7.86 -8.10
CA HIS A 56 5.49 -8.95 -8.10
C HIS A 56 4.95 -9.33 -6.70
N CYS A 57 5.06 -8.46 -5.70
CA CYS A 57 4.47 -8.70 -4.38
C CYS A 57 3.00 -8.24 -4.35
N GLU A 58 2.13 -9.05 -3.76
CA GLU A 58 0.73 -8.70 -3.47
C GLU A 58 0.50 -8.41 -1.99
N ILE A 59 1.17 -9.13 -1.08
CA ILE A 59 1.01 -8.99 0.37
C ILE A 59 2.37 -8.74 1.02
N VAL A 60 2.52 -7.56 1.63
CA VAL A 60 3.71 -7.22 2.41
C VAL A 60 3.52 -7.69 3.86
N MET A 61 4.29 -8.70 4.26
CA MET A 61 4.38 -9.18 5.63
C MET A 61 5.38 -8.33 6.41
N GLY A 62 4.88 -7.25 7.01
CA GLY A 62 5.67 -6.24 7.71
C GLY A 62 5.29 -4.85 7.21
N ASN A 63 6.26 -3.94 7.20
CA ASN A 63 6.03 -2.55 6.81
C ASN A 63 6.48 -2.30 5.36
N LEU A 64 5.79 -1.37 4.71
CA LEU A 64 6.18 -0.84 3.41
C LEU A 64 6.80 0.53 3.64
N GLU A 65 8.12 0.62 3.52
CA GLU A 65 8.87 1.86 3.70
C GLU A 65 9.41 2.33 2.35
N ILE A 66 8.91 3.46 1.87
CA ILE A 66 9.30 4.10 0.62
C ILE A 66 9.97 5.42 1.01
N VAL A 67 11.28 5.39 1.09
CA VAL A 67 12.09 6.50 1.61
C VAL A 67 13.23 6.82 0.65
N LEU A 68 13.50 8.10 0.44
CA LEU A 68 14.65 8.61 -0.33
C LEU A 68 14.70 8.12 -1.79
N ILE A 69 13.55 7.98 -2.45
CA ILE A 69 13.48 7.61 -3.86
C ILE A 69 13.55 8.86 -4.77
N ASP A 70 14.42 8.77 -5.77
CA ASP A 70 14.69 9.83 -6.75
C ASP A 70 13.56 10.00 -7.78
N HIS A 71 13.53 11.15 -8.44
CA HIS A 71 12.44 11.62 -9.30
C HIS A 71 12.26 10.81 -10.60
N ASN A 72 13.32 10.14 -11.06
CA ASN A 72 13.39 9.44 -12.35
C ASN A 72 13.07 7.94 -12.26
N GLN A 73 12.63 7.46 -11.11
CA GLN A 73 12.45 6.04 -10.84
C GLN A 73 11.06 5.52 -11.25
N ASN A 74 11.01 4.29 -11.75
CA ASN A 74 9.75 3.65 -12.15
C ASN A 74 9.20 2.78 -11.01
N LEU A 75 8.17 3.27 -10.34
CA LEU A 75 7.52 2.59 -9.21
C LEU A 75 6.31 1.73 -9.60
N SER A 76 6.08 1.47 -10.89
CA SER A 76 4.90 0.71 -11.36
C SER A 76 4.79 -0.70 -10.77
N PHE A 77 5.90 -1.32 -10.36
CA PHE A 77 5.90 -2.62 -9.70
C PHE A 77 5.14 -2.62 -8.36
N LEU A 78 5.00 -1.48 -7.69
CA LEU A 78 4.24 -1.37 -6.45
C LEU A 78 2.71 -1.47 -6.66
N GLN A 79 2.23 -1.35 -7.90
CA GLN A 79 0.80 -1.40 -8.19
C GLN A 79 0.16 -2.76 -7.91
N THR A 80 0.96 -3.82 -7.74
CA THR A 80 0.47 -5.17 -7.43
C THR A 80 0.15 -5.34 -5.94
N ILE A 81 0.70 -4.49 -5.08
CA ILE A 81 0.50 -4.59 -3.63
C ILE A 81 -0.95 -4.32 -3.30
N ARG A 82 -1.59 -5.28 -2.63
CA ARG A 82 -2.98 -5.24 -2.20
C ARG A 82 -3.13 -5.08 -0.70
N GLU A 83 -2.15 -5.54 0.06
CA GLU A 83 -2.20 -5.56 1.51
C GLU A 83 -0.82 -5.31 2.12
N VAL A 84 -0.80 -4.50 3.17
CA VAL A 84 0.35 -4.31 4.05
C VAL A 84 -0.08 -4.66 5.47
N THR A 85 0.63 -5.59 6.12
CA THR A 85 0.23 -6.04 7.46
C THR A 85 0.67 -5.08 8.56
N GLY A 86 1.81 -4.41 8.42
CA GLY A 86 2.29 -3.37 9.32
C GLY A 86 1.77 -1.99 8.95
N TYR A 87 2.68 -1.02 8.88
CA TYR A 87 2.41 0.35 8.43
C TYR A 87 2.97 0.64 7.03
N VAL A 88 2.53 1.77 6.46
CA VAL A 88 3.05 2.36 5.22
C VAL A 88 3.71 3.69 5.55
N LEU A 89 5.00 3.82 5.23
CA LEU A 89 5.80 5.03 5.41
C LEU A 89 6.24 5.57 4.04
N ILE A 90 5.90 6.82 3.75
CA ILE A 90 6.24 7.51 2.50
C ILE A 90 6.92 8.83 2.87
N ALA A 91 8.24 8.87 2.86
CA ALA A 91 8.98 10.03 3.35
C ALA A 91 10.19 10.42 2.50
N MET A 92 10.46 11.72 2.39
CA MET A 92 11.68 12.26 1.76
C MET A 92 11.86 11.82 0.30
N ASN A 93 10.77 11.56 -0.41
CA ASN A 93 10.80 11.18 -1.81
C ASN A 93 10.62 12.40 -2.72
N ILE A 94 11.15 12.31 -3.95
CA ILE A 94 11.05 13.39 -4.94
C ILE A 94 10.47 12.93 -6.28
N PHE A 95 9.88 11.75 -6.36
CA PHE A 95 9.08 11.33 -7.53
C PHE A 95 7.68 11.96 -7.51
N THR A 96 7.03 12.02 -8.67
CA THR A 96 5.73 12.71 -8.84
C THR A 96 4.54 11.87 -8.39
N ASP A 97 4.56 10.56 -8.69
CA ASP A 97 3.40 9.68 -8.55
C ASP A 97 3.76 8.39 -7.82
N LEU A 98 3.00 8.01 -6.79
CA LEU A 98 3.12 6.72 -6.12
C LEU A 98 1.97 5.77 -6.53
N PRO A 99 2.19 4.75 -7.36
CA PRO A 99 1.10 3.95 -7.94
C PRO A 99 0.65 2.78 -7.04
N LEU A 100 0.17 3.03 -5.82
CA LEU A 100 -0.40 2.01 -4.92
C LEU A 100 -1.86 1.63 -5.27
N ARG A 101 -2.16 1.47 -6.56
CA ARG A 101 -3.53 1.41 -7.11
C ARG A 101 -4.36 0.21 -6.65
N SER A 102 -3.72 -0.89 -6.28
CA SER A 102 -4.39 -2.10 -5.82
C SER A 102 -4.45 -2.22 -4.30
N LEU A 103 -3.82 -1.30 -3.56
CA LEU A 103 -3.75 -1.37 -2.11
C LEU A 103 -5.15 -1.19 -1.53
N ARG A 104 -5.61 -2.17 -0.75
CA ARG A 104 -6.96 -2.21 -0.17
C ARG A 104 -6.96 -2.09 1.33
N VAL A 105 -5.97 -2.69 1.98
CA VAL A 105 -5.94 -2.83 3.43
C VAL A 105 -4.55 -2.54 3.97
N ILE A 106 -4.50 -1.71 5.01
CA ILE A 106 -3.34 -1.59 5.91
C ILE A 106 -3.79 -2.11 7.27
N ARG A 107 -3.19 -3.21 7.75
CA ARG A 107 -3.67 -3.84 8.99
C ARG A 107 -3.20 -3.14 10.25
N GLY A 108 -2.04 -2.48 10.23
CA GLY A 108 -1.51 -1.79 11.41
C GLY A 108 -1.16 -2.73 12.56
N THR A 109 -0.65 -3.94 12.27
CA THR A 109 -0.12 -4.84 13.32
C THR A 109 1.16 -4.29 13.95
N GLN A 110 1.84 -3.40 13.23
CA GLN A 110 2.90 -2.52 13.69
C GLN A 110 2.53 -1.10 13.26
N LEU A 111 2.92 -0.10 14.06
CA LEU A 111 2.63 1.31 13.83
C LEU A 111 3.91 2.12 13.84
N TYR A 112 4.04 3.05 12.90
CA TYR A 112 5.13 4.02 12.90
C TYR A 112 4.92 5.03 14.04
N GLU A 113 5.99 5.35 14.77
CA GLU A 113 5.93 6.17 15.99
C GLU A 113 4.88 5.66 17.00
N GLU A 114 4.63 4.34 17.00
CA GLU A 114 3.63 3.64 17.83
C GLU A 114 2.18 4.12 17.62
N LYS A 115 1.92 4.93 16.58
CA LYS A 115 0.64 5.63 16.40
C LYS A 115 0.04 5.48 15.01
N TYR A 116 0.85 5.49 13.96
CA TYR A 116 0.37 5.69 12.59
C TYR A 116 0.52 4.43 11.74
N ALA A 117 -0.56 4.06 11.05
CA ALA A 117 -0.55 3.02 10.03
C ALA A 117 -0.21 3.57 8.65
N LEU A 118 -0.47 4.86 8.41
CA LEU A 118 -0.04 5.59 7.22
C LEU A 118 0.66 6.88 7.64
N PHE A 119 1.89 7.06 7.18
CA PHE A 119 2.71 8.22 7.50
C PHE A 119 3.34 8.80 6.23
N VAL A 120 2.98 10.03 5.87
CA VAL A 120 3.41 10.71 4.64
C VAL A 120 4.03 12.07 4.96
N LEU A 121 5.34 12.22 4.77
CA LEU A 121 6.08 13.39 5.26
C LEU A 121 7.22 13.85 4.32
N LEU A 122 7.33 15.15 4.07
CA LEU A 122 8.48 15.78 3.40
C LEU A 122 8.77 15.22 1.99
N ASN A 123 7.76 14.89 1.19
CA ASN A 123 7.96 14.35 -0.15
C ASN A 123 8.14 15.44 -1.22
N TYR A 124 9.19 16.26 -1.08
CA TYR A 124 9.56 17.30 -2.04
C TYR A 124 11.06 17.60 -2.01
N HIS A 125 11.60 18.04 -3.13
CA HIS A 125 12.95 18.58 -3.22
C HIS A 125 12.97 20.02 -2.70
N THR A 126 14.06 20.45 -2.06
CA THR A 126 14.19 21.77 -1.43
C THR A 126 13.94 22.94 -2.39
N ASN A 127 14.25 22.76 -3.68
CA ASN A 127 14.03 23.76 -4.73
C ASN A 127 12.63 23.68 -5.39
N ALA A 128 11.72 22.87 -4.85
CA ALA A 128 10.34 22.67 -5.32
C ALA A 128 10.16 22.20 -6.79
N THR A 129 11.24 21.79 -7.45
CA THR A 129 11.22 21.29 -8.85
C THR A 129 10.56 19.92 -8.97
N TYR A 130 10.75 19.07 -7.96
CA TYR A 130 10.26 17.71 -7.91
C TYR A 130 9.58 17.47 -6.56
N ALA A 131 8.37 16.92 -6.57
CA ALA A 131 7.61 16.61 -5.38
C ALA A 131 6.54 15.59 -5.68
N LEU A 132 6.12 14.87 -4.65
CA LEU A 132 4.99 13.96 -4.70
C LEU A 132 3.69 14.75 -4.87
N ARG A 133 2.94 14.41 -5.92
CA ARG A 133 1.67 15.06 -6.27
C ARG A 133 0.47 14.17 -6.06
N GLN A 134 0.63 12.86 -6.18
CA GLN A 134 -0.46 11.93 -5.95
C GLN A 134 0.03 10.60 -5.41
N VAL A 135 -0.78 10.04 -4.51
CA VAL A 135 -0.68 8.66 -4.08
C VAL A 135 -1.94 7.94 -4.55
N GLY A 136 -1.76 6.87 -5.32
CA GLY A 136 -2.86 6.15 -5.97
C GLY A 136 -3.66 5.26 -5.02
N PHE A 137 -4.21 5.79 -3.93
CA PHE A 137 -5.02 5.05 -2.95
C PHE A 137 -6.46 4.75 -3.43
N ASN A 138 -6.67 4.56 -4.73
CA ASN A 138 -7.99 4.43 -5.34
C ASN A 138 -8.80 3.24 -4.84
N GLN A 139 -8.13 2.20 -4.31
CA GLN A 139 -8.77 0.99 -3.79
C GLN A 139 -8.61 0.85 -2.27
N LEU A 140 -8.00 1.83 -1.58
CA LEU A 140 -7.78 1.75 -0.15
C LEU A 140 -9.12 1.93 0.57
N THR A 141 -9.60 0.87 1.20
CA THR A 141 -10.91 0.87 1.87
C THR A 141 -10.80 0.70 3.38
N GLU A 142 -9.71 0.12 3.89
CA GLU A 142 -9.61 -0.18 5.32
C GLU A 142 -8.20 0.07 5.90
N ILE A 143 -8.16 0.79 7.01
CA ILE A 143 -7.05 0.82 7.97
C ILE A 143 -7.56 0.23 9.29
N LEU A 144 -7.08 -0.95 9.65
CA LEU A 144 -7.67 -1.72 10.76
C LEU A 144 -7.25 -1.22 12.15
N ALA A 145 -6.03 -0.69 12.26
CA ALA A 145 -5.47 -0.11 13.48
C ALA A 145 -4.47 1.00 13.12
N GLY A 146 -4.30 1.99 14.00
CA GLY A 146 -3.43 3.14 13.77
C GLY A 146 -4.11 4.32 13.08
N GLY A 147 -3.46 5.48 13.19
CA GLY A 147 -3.90 6.73 12.59
C GLY A 147 -3.27 6.99 11.24
N VAL A 148 -3.61 8.14 10.68
CA VAL A 148 -3.05 8.67 9.44
C VAL A 148 -2.36 10.00 9.75
N TYR A 149 -1.10 10.11 9.36
CA TYR A 149 -0.30 11.33 9.47
C TYR A 149 0.15 11.80 8.10
N ILE A 150 -0.27 13.00 7.70
CA ILE A 150 0.09 13.59 6.40
C ILE A 150 0.40 15.07 6.59
N GLU A 151 1.69 15.42 6.59
CA GLU A 151 2.12 16.81 6.75
C GLU A 151 3.34 17.13 5.88
N LYS A 152 3.53 18.42 5.57
CA LYS A 152 4.69 18.94 4.82
C LYS A 152 4.87 18.24 3.46
N ASN A 153 3.78 18.10 2.70
CA ASN A 153 3.81 17.64 1.31
C ASN A 153 3.16 18.73 0.44
N GLU A 154 3.87 19.82 0.19
CA GLU A 154 3.31 21.07 -0.37
C GLU A 154 2.57 20.89 -1.72
N GLN A 155 2.98 19.92 -2.54
CA GLN A 155 2.39 19.68 -3.86
C GLN A 155 1.46 18.46 -3.90
N LEU A 156 1.17 17.81 -2.76
CA LEU A 156 0.34 16.62 -2.70
C LEU A 156 -1.14 16.98 -2.87
N CYS A 157 -1.74 16.50 -3.95
CA CYS A 157 -3.12 16.79 -4.32
C CYS A 157 -4.08 15.69 -3.82
N HIS A 158 -5.36 16.06 -3.66
CA HIS A 158 -6.51 15.16 -3.44
C HIS A 158 -6.56 14.42 -2.09
N VAL A 159 -5.48 14.42 -1.32
CA VAL A 159 -5.44 13.75 -0.02
C VAL A 159 -6.37 14.42 1.01
N ASP A 160 -6.61 15.71 0.85
CA ASP A 160 -7.59 16.51 1.57
C ASP A 160 -9.05 16.14 1.23
N THR A 161 -9.28 15.57 0.04
CA THR A 161 -10.63 15.14 -0.39
C THR A 161 -11.04 13.76 0.12
N ILE A 162 -10.10 13.01 0.71
CA ILE A 162 -10.34 11.66 1.24
C ILE A 162 -10.97 11.78 2.64
N GLU A 163 -12.16 11.22 2.82
CA GLU A 163 -12.79 11.10 4.14
C GLU A 163 -12.13 9.95 4.92
N TRP A 164 -11.00 10.26 5.58
CA TRP A 164 -10.21 9.27 6.32
C TRP A 164 -10.99 8.56 7.44
N ARG A 165 -12.06 9.18 7.96
CA ARG A 165 -12.93 8.59 8.99
C ARG A 165 -13.70 7.36 8.50
N ASP A 166 -13.94 7.25 7.20
CA ASP A 166 -14.62 6.11 6.58
C ASP A 166 -13.65 4.94 6.35
N ILE A 167 -12.35 5.22 6.25
CA ILE A 167 -11.29 4.23 6.00
C ILE A 167 -10.73 3.69 7.33
N ILE A 168 -10.59 4.53 8.36
CA ILE A 168 -10.01 4.15 9.65
C ILE A 168 -11.07 3.48 10.53
N ARG A 169 -10.81 2.22 10.89
CA ARG A 169 -11.75 1.41 11.68
C ARG A 169 -11.94 1.93 13.12
N ASN A 170 -10.88 2.46 13.74
CA ASN A 170 -10.94 3.02 15.09
C ASN A 170 -10.87 4.55 15.06
N GLN A 171 -12.04 5.18 15.08
CA GLN A 171 -12.20 6.63 14.94
C GLN A 171 -11.64 7.47 16.11
N HIS A 172 -11.21 6.82 17.20
CA HIS A 172 -10.55 7.49 18.33
C HIS A 172 -9.04 7.70 18.12
N VAL A 173 -8.47 7.17 17.03
CA VAL A 173 -7.04 7.30 16.72
C VAL A 173 -6.78 8.57 15.92
N ALA A 174 -5.69 9.26 16.28
CA ALA A 174 -5.34 10.59 15.78
C ALA A 174 -5.31 10.68 14.24
N LEU A 175 -6.16 11.54 13.70
CA LEU A 175 -6.00 12.15 12.39
C LEU A 175 -5.11 13.38 12.58
N VAL A 176 -3.92 13.38 11.98
CA VAL A 176 -3.08 14.59 11.94
C VAL A 176 -2.71 14.82 10.48
N GLY A 177 -3.45 15.72 9.85
CA GLY A 177 -3.32 16.01 8.43
C GLY A 177 -4.46 16.89 7.98
N GLN A 178 -4.54 18.09 8.54
CA GLN A 178 -5.19 19.18 7.83
C GLN A 178 -4.14 19.74 6.88
N ALA A 179 -4.39 19.62 5.58
CA ALA A 179 -3.77 20.53 4.63
C ALA A 179 -4.08 21.95 5.12
N VAL A 180 -3.05 22.70 5.50
CA VAL A 180 -3.12 24.16 5.68
C VAL A 180 -2.53 24.77 4.43
#